data_AF-A0A957RLI2-F1
#
_entry.id   AF-A0A957RLI2-F1
#
_cell.length_a   1.000
_cell.length_b   1.000
_cell.length_c   1.000
_cell.angle_alpha   90.00
_cell.angle_beta   90.00
_cell.angle_gamma   90.00
#
_symmetry.space_group_name_H-M   'P 1'
#
loop_
_entity.id
_entity.type
_entity.pdbx_description
1 polymer ?
#
loop_
_entity_poly.entity_id
_entity_poly.type
_entity_poly.pdbx_seq_one_letter_code
_entity_poly.pdbx_strand_id
1 'polypeptide(L)'
;MSWTLQRPLAGQQTAPSRLWVAKLYYLVFFTAIGAIAPFFNVYLGTQGLSGTEIGLIGSLPPIMALLANPFWGAVADRWQIHQQVLALCTLGAGVISFAFLWATGFWPILILVVVMVFFRAPAPALVDSAVMDIVGRTGASYGRQRLFGSIGFVMASYGLGQILSTRDLDAIFWIHGLLLAIGCTFLALLLPVERIAQRTNLITGLKLMRKQAGYTSFLAMNVLMGAGAAGFISFIGLRILALGGTEAQVGLAYAL
;
A
#
# COMPACT_ATOMS: atom_id res chain seq x y z
N MET A 1 -39.92 5.38 21.35
CA MET A 1 -38.51 5.20 21.74
C MET A 1 -37.66 6.03 20.81
N SER A 2 -37.34 7.25 21.23
CA SER A 2 -36.61 8.25 20.45
C SER A 2 -35.10 7.98 20.52
N TRP A 3 -34.48 7.81 19.37
CA TRP A 3 -33.02 7.71 19.22
C TRP A 3 -32.40 9.10 19.34
N THR A 4 -32.08 9.51 20.56
CA THR A 4 -31.23 10.68 20.79
C THR A 4 -29.78 10.33 20.47
N LEU A 5 -29.35 10.71 19.27
CA LEU A 5 -27.93 10.82 18.91
C LEU A 5 -27.27 11.77 19.92
N GLN A 6 -26.63 11.21 20.94
CA GLN A 6 -25.73 11.95 21.82
C GLN A 6 -24.56 12.42 20.96
N ARG A 7 -24.62 13.69 20.55
CA ARG A 7 -23.45 14.43 20.05
C ARG A 7 -22.37 14.35 21.14
N PRO A 8 -21.12 13.99 20.83
CA PRO A 8 -20.06 14.11 21.80
C PRO A 8 -19.89 15.57 22.19
N LEU A 9 -19.76 15.78 23.50
CA LEU A 9 -19.66 17.06 24.18
C LEU A 9 -18.58 17.95 23.55
N ALA A 10 -19.00 19.14 23.14
CA ALA A 10 -18.10 20.25 22.84
C ALA A 10 -17.27 20.55 24.09
N GLY A 11 -15.96 20.27 24.07
CA GLY A 11 -15.12 20.54 25.24
C GLY A 11 -13.74 19.90 25.32
N GLN A 12 -13.22 19.24 24.29
CA GLN A 12 -11.79 18.89 24.24
C GLN A 12 -11.14 19.63 23.08
N GLN A 13 -10.48 20.74 23.41
CA GLN A 13 -9.46 21.35 22.55
C GLN A 13 -8.36 20.30 22.34
N THR A 14 -8.48 19.49 21.29
CA THR A 14 -7.42 18.57 20.89
C THR A 14 -6.36 19.40 20.17
N ALA A 15 -5.10 19.20 20.54
CA ALA A 15 -3.92 19.82 19.93
C ALA A 15 -4.06 19.88 18.38
N PRO A 16 -3.49 20.89 17.69
CA PRO A 16 -3.66 21.04 16.24
C PRO A 16 -3.40 19.69 15.58
N SER A 17 -4.48 19.08 15.09
CA SER A 17 -4.43 17.71 14.60
C SER A 17 -3.35 17.67 13.52
N ARG A 18 -2.34 16.80 13.69
CA ARG A 18 -1.25 16.66 12.72
C ARG A 18 -1.73 15.95 11.46
N LEU A 19 -2.92 16.29 10.96
CA LEU A 19 -3.53 15.79 9.73
C LEU A 19 -2.64 16.06 8.51
N TRP A 20 -1.82 17.11 8.55
CA TRP A 20 -0.83 17.35 7.51
C TRP A 20 0.19 16.20 7.41
N VAL A 21 0.57 15.55 8.52
CA VAL A 21 1.46 14.38 8.54
C VAL A 21 0.79 13.21 7.85
N ALA A 22 -0.52 13.00 8.09
CA ALA A 22 -1.29 11.96 7.41
C ALA A 22 -1.37 12.20 5.89
N LYS A 23 -1.65 13.44 5.46
CA LYS A 23 -1.65 13.81 4.03
C LYS A 23 -0.31 13.55 3.39
N LEU A 24 0.77 14.01 4.04
CA LEU A 24 2.11 13.87 3.54
C LEU A 24 2.55 12.40 3.52
N TYR A 25 2.17 11.60 4.53
CA TYR A 25 2.40 10.17 4.52
C TYR A 25 1.70 9.52 3.33
N TYR A 26 0.40 9.79 3.10
CA TYR A 26 -0.31 9.25 1.95
C TYR A 26 0.35 9.68 0.64
N LEU A 27 0.70 10.96 0.51
CA LEU A 27 1.39 11.48 -0.67
C LEU A 27 2.67 10.69 -0.94
N VAL A 28 3.58 10.60 0.04
CA VAL A 28 4.88 9.95 -0.11
C VAL A 28 4.73 8.44 -0.35
N PHE A 29 3.88 7.77 0.42
CA PHE A 29 3.67 6.33 0.28
C PHE A 29 3.12 5.98 -1.10
N PHE A 30 2.07 6.67 -1.55
CA PHE A 30 1.49 6.39 -2.87
C PHE A 30 2.32 6.92 -4.03
N THR A 31 3.18 7.93 -3.82
CA THR A 31 4.24 8.30 -4.78
C THR A 31 5.22 7.14 -4.95
N ALA A 32 5.67 6.52 -3.86
CA ALA A 32 6.52 5.33 -3.93
C ALA A 32 5.80 4.18 -4.68
N ILE A 33 4.53 3.92 -4.36
CA ILE A 33 3.77 2.87 -5.07
C ILE A 33 3.58 3.22 -6.55
N GLY A 34 3.28 4.47 -6.89
CA GLY A 34 3.12 4.93 -8.28
C GLY A 34 4.43 4.88 -9.08
N ALA A 35 5.57 4.97 -8.42
CA ALA A 35 6.88 4.82 -9.05
C ALA A 35 7.20 3.36 -9.43
N ILE A 36 6.71 2.39 -8.65
CA ILE A 36 7.04 0.97 -8.87
C ILE A 36 5.93 0.22 -9.62
N ALA A 37 4.66 0.44 -9.29
CA ALA A 37 3.55 -0.40 -9.76
C ALA A 37 3.41 -0.47 -11.30
N PRO A 38 3.50 0.64 -12.06
CA PRO A 38 3.36 0.59 -13.52
C PRO A 38 4.52 -0.12 -14.22
N PHE A 39 5.71 -0.04 -13.64
CA PHE A 39 6.96 -0.40 -14.30
C PHE A 39 7.58 -1.70 -13.76
N PHE A 40 7.14 -2.22 -12.62
CA PHE A 40 7.76 -3.39 -12.00
C PHE A 40 7.68 -4.63 -12.90
N ASN A 41 6.51 -4.93 -13.47
CA ASN A 41 6.38 -6.08 -14.37
C ASN A 41 7.10 -5.87 -15.71
N VAL A 42 7.24 -4.61 -16.14
CA VAL A 42 8.09 -4.27 -17.29
C VAL A 42 9.55 -4.56 -16.98
N TYR A 43 10.03 -4.16 -15.79
CA TYR A 43 11.38 -4.46 -15.30
C TYR A 43 11.63 -5.97 -15.24
N LEU A 44 10.68 -6.77 -14.76
CA LEU A 44 10.83 -8.23 -14.76
C LEU A 44 11.00 -8.78 -16.19
N GLY A 45 10.28 -8.21 -17.16
CA GLY A 45 10.43 -8.56 -18.57
C GLY A 45 11.80 -8.20 -19.14
N THR A 46 12.37 -7.04 -18.78
CA THR A 46 13.72 -6.65 -19.22
C THR A 46 14.82 -7.50 -18.58
N GLN A 47 14.57 -8.06 -17.39
CA GLN A 47 15.41 -9.07 -16.73
C GLN A 47 15.32 -10.46 -17.37
N GLY A 48 14.52 -10.62 -18.44
CA GLY A 48 14.40 -11.86 -19.20
C GLY A 48 13.45 -12.90 -18.58
N LEU A 49 12.65 -12.52 -17.57
CA LEU A 49 11.65 -13.44 -17.01
C LEU A 49 10.52 -13.67 -18.01
N SER A 50 10.06 -14.91 -18.08
CA SER A 50 8.91 -15.31 -18.88
C SER A 50 7.60 -14.73 -18.36
N GLY A 51 6.58 -14.62 -19.22
CA GLY A 51 5.26 -14.16 -18.81
C GLY A 51 4.62 -15.01 -17.69
N THR A 52 4.93 -16.31 -17.64
CA THR A 52 4.49 -17.20 -16.57
C THR A 52 5.16 -16.86 -15.24
N GLU A 53 6.47 -16.63 -15.23
CA GLU A 53 7.21 -16.22 -14.03
C GLU A 53 6.73 -14.85 -13.51
N ILE A 54 6.49 -13.89 -14.40
CA ILE A 54 5.92 -12.58 -14.05
C ILE A 54 4.53 -12.75 -13.44
N GLY A 55 3.68 -13.60 -14.02
CA GLY A 55 2.34 -13.90 -13.49
C GLY A 55 2.40 -14.53 -12.09
N LEU A 56 3.32 -15.47 -11.87
CA LEU A 56 3.53 -16.08 -10.55
C LEU A 56 3.97 -15.03 -9.53
N ILE A 57 4.97 -14.21 -9.86
CA ILE A 57 5.42 -13.10 -9.00
C ILE A 57 4.27 -12.13 -8.71
N GLY A 58 3.48 -11.75 -9.72
CA GLY A 58 2.35 -10.83 -9.57
C GLY A 58 1.19 -11.38 -8.74
N SER A 59 1.05 -12.70 -8.62
CA SER A 59 0.02 -13.36 -7.81
C SER A 59 0.36 -13.49 -6.32
N LEU A 60 1.64 -13.42 -5.96
CA LEU A 60 2.08 -13.57 -4.57
C LEU A 60 1.71 -12.40 -3.65
N PRO A 61 1.73 -11.13 -4.09
CA PRO A 61 1.42 -10.01 -3.22
C PRO A 61 0.10 -10.13 -2.43
N PRO A 62 -1.06 -10.47 -3.04
CA PRO A 62 -2.29 -10.64 -2.27
C PRO A 62 -2.23 -11.83 -1.30
N ILE A 63 -1.57 -12.92 -1.65
CA ILE A 63 -1.39 -14.09 -0.77
C ILE A 63 -0.53 -13.70 0.44
N MET A 64 0.58 -13.01 0.20
CA MET A 64 1.47 -12.56 1.27
C MET A 64 0.77 -11.50 2.15
N ALA A 65 -0.02 -10.60 1.57
CA ALA A 65 -0.80 -9.62 2.32
C ALA A 65 -1.81 -10.27 3.28
N LEU A 66 -2.40 -11.42 2.91
CA LEU A 66 -3.31 -12.17 3.78
C LEU A 66 -2.64 -12.65 5.07
N LEU A 67 -1.33 -12.93 5.04
CA LEU A 67 -0.56 -13.36 6.20
C LEU A 67 0.10 -12.18 6.93
N ALA A 68 0.64 -11.23 6.18
CA ALA A 68 1.37 -10.08 6.70
C ALA A 68 0.47 -9.13 7.49
N ASN A 69 -0.76 -8.86 7.00
CA ASN A 69 -1.68 -7.93 7.66
C ASN A 69 -2.06 -8.39 9.09
N PRO A 70 -2.52 -9.63 9.33
CA PRO A 70 -2.77 -10.12 10.68
C PRO A 70 -1.51 -10.20 11.54
N PHE A 71 -0.37 -10.62 10.97
CA PHE A 71 0.88 -10.72 11.70
C PHE A 71 1.31 -9.37 12.28
N TRP A 72 1.45 -8.35 11.42
CA TRP A 72 1.89 -7.02 11.84
C TRP A 72 0.82 -6.27 12.64
N GLY A 73 -0.47 -6.50 12.36
CA GLY A 73 -1.55 -5.99 13.19
C GLY A 73 -1.49 -6.54 14.62
N ALA A 74 -1.32 -7.85 14.77
CA ALA A 74 -1.19 -8.49 16.09
C ALA A 74 0.06 -8.02 16.85
N VAL A 75 1.19 -7.82 16.16
CA VAL A 75 2.41 -7.23 16.73
C VAL A 75 2.11 -5.81 17.23
N ALA A 76 1.54 -4.95 16.37
CA ALA A 76 1.22 -3.57 16.72
C ALA A 76 0.27 -3.49 17.93
N ASP A 77 -0.78 -4.32 17.95
CA ASP A 77 -1.78 -4.35 19.01
C ASP A 77 -1.25 -4.93 20.32
N ARG A 78 -0.44 -6.00 20.27
CA ARG A 78 0.08 -6.67 21.48
C ARG A 78 0.99 -5.75 22.28
N TRP A 79 1.86 -5.01 21.60
CA TRP A 79 2.84 -4.13 22.24
C TRP A 79 2.44 -2.66 22.24
N GLN A 80 1.31 -2.28 21.60
CA GLN A 80 0.81 -0.91 21.50
C GLN A 80 1.83 0.04 20.86
N ILE A 81 2.47 -0.43 19.79
CA ILE A 81 3.59 0.22 19.08
C ILE A 81 3.29 0.39 17.58
N HIS A 82 2.07 0.80 17.24
CA HIS A 82 1.60 0.94 15.85
C HIS A 82 2.51 1.83 14.99
N GLN A 83 3.01 2.94 15.54
CA GLN A 83 3.94 3.85 14.83
C GLN A 83 5.27 3.17 14.51
N GLN A 84 5.84 2.46 15.48
CA GLN A 84 7.11 1.77 15.33
C GLN A 84 6.99 0.60 14.38
N VAL A 85 5.87 -0.13 14.42
CA VAL A 85 5.59 -1.21 13.46
C VAL A 85 5.45 -0.63 12.06
N LEU A 86 4.70 0.46 11.88
CA LEU A 86 4.59 1.13 10.59
C LEU A 86 5.96 1.61 10.07
N ALA A 87 6.77 2.21 10.94
CA ALA A 87 8.12 2.65 10.62
C ALA A 87 9.03 1.48 10.23
N LEU A 88 8.99 0.37 10.98
CA LEU A 88 9.74 -0.85 10.66
C LEU A 88 9.31 -1.47 9.34
N CYS A 89 8.01 -1.54 9.09
CA CYS A 89 7.42 -2.05 7.85
C CYS A 89 7.86 -1.23 6.62
N THR A 90 7.76 0.10 6.72
CA THR A 90 8.18 0.99 5.63
C THR A 90 9.69 1.00 5.44
N LEU A 91 10.46 0.94 6.53
CA LEU A 91 11.92 0.84 6.49
C LEU A 91 12.36 -0.47 5.83
N GLY A 92 11.82 -1.60 6.29
CA GLY A 92 12.12 -2.91 5.73
C GLY A 92 11.80 -2.98 4.25
N ALA A 93 10.60 -2.57 3.86
CA ALA A 93 10.20 -2.54 2.44
C ALA A 93 11.09 -1.61 1.61
N GLY A 94 11.49 -0.45 2.15
CA GLY A 94 12.37 0.49 1.47
C GLY A 94 13.80 -0.03 1.31
N VAL A 95 14.38 -0.63 2.35
CA VAL A 95 15.72 -1.24 2.30
C VAL A 95 15.76 -2.41 1.32
N ILE A 96 14.75 -3.29 1.35
CA ILE A 96 14.66 -4.43 0.42
C ILE A 96 14.49 -3.96 -1.02
N SER A 97 13.87 -2.81 -1.26
CA SER A 97 13.76 -2.22 -2.59
C SER A 97 15.11 -2.07 -3.28
N PHE A 98 16.15 -1.66 -2.56
CA PHE A 98 17.49 -1.51 -3.14
C PHE A 98 18.12 -2.86 -3.51
N ALA A 99 17.78 -3.95 -2.81
CA ALA A 99 18.32 -5.27 -3.10
C ALA A 99 17.95 -5.77 -4.51
N PHE A 100 16.88 -5.24 -5.12
CA PHE A 100 16.51 -5.55 -6.51
C PHE A 100 17.56 -5.10 -7.54
N LEU A 101 18.37 -4.09 -7.21
CA LEU A 101 19.42 -3.57 -8.11
C LEU A 101 20.53 -4.58 -8.41
N TRP A 102 20.68 -5.60 -7.55
CA TRP A 102 21.68 -6.67 -7.72
C TRP A 102 21.05 -8.03 -7.96
N ALA A 103 19.72 -8.12 -7.94
CA ALA A 103 19.00 -9.38 -8.06
C ALA A 103 18.81 -9.75 -9.52
N THR A 104 19.33 -10.92 -9.91
CA THR A 104 19.19 -11.46 -11.26
C THR A 104 18.57 -12.85 -11.20
N GLY A 105 17.73 -13.15 -12.19
CA GLY A 105 17.02 -14.43 -12.27
C GLY A 105 15.79 -14.54 -11.36
N PHE A 106 14.99 -15.58 -11.62
CA PHE A 106 13.66 -15.74 -11.02
C PHE A 106 13.69 -15.90 -9.50
N TRP A 107 14.47 -16.84 -8.95
CA TRP A 107 14.42 -17.18 -7.52
C TRP A 107 14.84 -16.04 -6.58
N PRO A 108 15.94 -15.30 -6.83
CA PRO A 108 16.30 -14.15 -5.99
C PRO A 108 15.22 -13.06 -6.01
N ILE A 109 14.69 -12.74 -7.20
CA ILE A 109 13.61 -11.77 -7.37
C ILE A 109 12.35 -12.21 -6.62
N LEU A 110 11.98 -13.49 -6.73
CA LEU A 110 10.83 -14.07 -6.04
C LEU A 110 10.93 -13.89 -4.53
N ILE A 111 12.08 -14.22 -3.94
CA ILE A 111 12.34 -14.07 -2.52
C ILE A 111 12.24 -12.59 -2.13
N LEU A 112 12.88 -11.69 -2.88
CA LEU A 112 12.82 -10.26 -2.60
C LEU A 112 11.39 -9.72 -2.66
N VAL A 113 10.57 -10.14 -3.62
CA VAL A 113 9.16 -9.74 -3.69
C VAL A 113 8.38 -10.22 -2.47
N VAL A 114 8.55 -11.48 -2.07
CA VAL A 114 7.86 -12.03 -0.90
C VAL A 114 8.21 -11.25 0.36
N VAL A 115 9.50 -11.03 0.60
CA VAL A 115 9.96 -10.31 1.80
C VAL A 115 9.55 -8.84 1.73
N MET A 116 9.72 -8.17 0.59
CA MET A 116 9.30 -6.78 0.40
C MET A 116 7.79 -6.60 0.63
N VAL A 117 6.95 -7.48 0.09
CA VAL A 117 5.50 -7.43 0.31
C VAL A 117 5.14 -7.73 1.77
N PHE A 118 5.83 -8.66 2.43
CA PHE A 118 5.60 -8.96 3.84
C PHE A 118 5.74 -7.71 4.72
N PHE A 119 6.70 -6.84 4.43
CA PHE A 119 6.86 -5.56 5.12
C PHE A 119 5.95 -4.45 4.59
N ARG A 120 5.71 -4.37 3.27
CA ARG A 120 4.93 -3.28 2.65
C ARG A 120 3.42 -3.41 2.84
N ALA A 121 2.88 -4.62 2.82
CA ALA A 121 1.46 -4.92 2.84
C ALA A 121 0.66 -4.29 4.02
N PRO A 122 1.14 -4.30 5.27
CA PRO A 122 0.39 -3.73 6.40
C PRO A 122 0.37 -2.20 6.43
N ALA A 123 1.26 -1.52 5.70
CA ALA A 123 1.42 -0.07 5.82
C ALA A 123 0.14 0.73 5.49
N PRO A 124 -0.61 0.45 4.39
CA PRO A 124 -1.88 1.10 4.12
C PRO A 124 -2.91 0.86 5.23
N ALA A 125 -3.06 -0.39 5.68
CA ALA A 125 -4.06 -0.74 6.70
C ALA A 125 -3.79 -0.06 8.04
N LEU A 126 -2.53 -0.02 8.47
CA LEU A 126 -2.11 0.65 9.71
C LEU A 126 -2.34 2.16 9.65
N VAL A 127 -2.03 2.79 8.51
CA VAL A 127 -2.25 4.24 8.34
C VAL A 127 -3.73 4.57 8.23
N ASP A 128 -4.50 3.79 7.46
CA ASP A 128 -5.93 4.01 7.34
C ASP A 128 -6.61 3.89 8.71
N SER A 129 -6.22 2.91 9.52
CA SER A 129 -6.71 2.77 10.89
C SER A 129 -6.36 3.99 11.76
N ALA A 130 -5.10 4.45 11.72
CA ALA A 130 -4.67 5.63 12.47
C ALA A 130 -5.39 6.92 12.03
N VAL A 131 -5.54 7.12 10.72
CA VAL A 131 -6.20 8.32 10.17
C VAL A 131 -7.70 8.30 10.47
N MET A 132 -8.36 7.14 10.39
CA MET A 132 -9.77 7.00 10.75
C MET A 132 -10.03 7.36 12.21
N ASP A 133 -9.13 6.99 13.14
CA ASP A 133 -9.22 7.42 14.54
C ASP A 133 -9.07 8.94 14.71
N ILE A 134 -8.05 9.54 14.10
CA ILE A 134 -7.83 11.00 14.16
C ILE A 134 -9.04 11.75 13.57
N VAL A 135 -9.55 11.28 12.43
CA VAL A 135 -10.71 11.86 11.75
C VAL A 135 -11.98 11.71 12.57
N GLY A 136 -12.20 10.55 13.20
CA GLY A 136 -13.35 10.30 14.08
C GLY A 136 -13.43 11.26 15.26
N ARG A 137 -12.28 11.71 15.76
CA ARG A 137 -12.17 12.67 16.89
C ARG A 137 -12.25 14.13 16.46
N THR A 138 -11.69 14.45 15.30
CA THR A 138 -11.57 15.83 14.81
C THR A 138 -12.74 16.27 13.93
N GLY A 139 -13.58 15.33 13.46
CA GLY A 139 -14.63 15.59 12.48
C GLY A 139 -14.11 15.95 11.09
N ALA A 140 -12.81 15.74 10.82
CA ALA A 140 -12.22 15.96 9.50
C ALA A 140 -12.76 14.95 8.46
N SER A 141 -12.43 15.13 7.18
CA SER A 141 -12.81 14.15 6.16
C SER A 141 -11.66 13.19 5.88
N TYR A 142 -11.89 11.89 6.07
CA TYR A 142 -10.96 10.83 5.67
C TYR A 142 -10.63 10.90 4.18
N GLY A 143 -11.64 11.11 3.34
CA GLY A 143 -11.46 11.27 1.89
C GLY A 143 -10.49 12.38 1.53
N ARG A 144 -10.53 13.53 2.22
CA ARG A 144 -9.55 14.63 2.02
C ARG A 144 -8.12 14.27 2.42
N GLN A 145 -7.93 13.36 3.38
CA GLN A 145 -6.60 12.87 3.74
C GLN A 145 -6.10 11.90 2.66
N ARG A 146 -6.94 10.93 2.30
CA ARG A 146 -6.61 9.84 1.37
C ARG A 146 -6.40 10.31 -0.07
N LEU A 147 -7.05 11.41 -0.48
CA LEU A 147 -6.90 12.05 -1.79
C LEU A 147 -5.45 12.39 -2.12
N PHE A 148 -4.65 12.81 -1.13
CA PHE A 148 -3.23 13.10 -1.34
C PHE A 148 -2.45 11.87 -1.80
N GLY A 149 -2.92 10.66 -1.44
CA GLY A 149 -2.38 9.43 -1.97
C GLY A 149 -2.62 9.29 -3.47
N SER A 150 -3.84 9.56 -3.95
CA SER A 150 -4.14 9.51 -5.38
C SER A 150 -3.33 10.54 -6.17
N ILE A 151 -3.17 11.76 -5.62
CA ILE A 151 -2.31 12.80 -6.21
C ILE A 151 -0.87 12.30 -6.33
N GLY A 152 -0.31 11.73 -5.27
CA GLY A 152 1.05 11.19 -5.26
C GLY A 152 1.22 10.05 -6.27
N PHE A 153 0.26 9.13 -6.34
CA PHE A 153 0.28 8.03 -7.29
C PHE A 153 0.30 8.53 -8.73
N VAL A 154 -0.63 9.41 -9.11
CA VAL A 154 -0.76 9.96 -10.47
C VAL A 154 0.49 10.74 -10.87
N MET A 155 1.01 11.60 -9.98
CA MET A 155 2.24 12.35 -10.26
C MET A 155 3.42 11.42 -10.50
N ALA A 156 3.56 10.37 -9.70
CA ALA A 156 4.66 9.41 -9.86
C ALA A 156 4.49 8.55 -11.11
N SER A 157 3.33 7.92 -11.32
CA SER A 157 3.12 6.99 -12.43
C SER A 157 3.24 7.69 -13.78
N TYR A 158 2.61 8.85 -13.94
CA TYR A 158 2.67 9.63 -15.17
C TYR A 158 4.02 10.34 -15.32
N GLY A 159 4.47 11.03 -14.26
CA GLY A 159 5.70 11.82 -14.30
C GLY A 159 6.94 10.98 -14.57
N LEU A 160 7.07 9.83 -13.90
CA LEU A 160 8.17 8.92 -14.16
C LEU A 160 8.04 8.25 -15.51
N GLY A 161 6.83 7.98 -16.01
CA GLY A 161 6.66 7.46 -17.37
C GLY A 161 7.23 8.38 -18.46
N GLN A 162 7.26 9.70 -18.25
CA GLN A 162 7.85 10.64 -19.22
C GLN A 162 9.38 10.66 -19.20
N ILE A 163 9.98 10.28 -18.07
CA ILE A 163 11.42 10.43 -17.81
C ILE A 163 12.13 9.08 -17.94
N LEU A 164 11.48 8.00 -17.50
CA LEU A 164 12.02 6.65 -17.54
C LEU A 164 12.08 6.15 -18.96
N SER A 165 13.24 5.59 -19.31
CA SER A 165 13.40 4.71 -20.44
C SER A 165 13.56 3.27 -19.95
N THR A 166 13.25 2.31 -20.79
CA THR A 166 13.50 0.87 -20.57
C THR A 166 14.94 0.53 -20.19
N ARG A 167 15.92 1.41 -20.43
CA ARG A 167 17.32 1.22 -20.03
C ARG A 167 17.60 1.57 -18.56
N ASP A 168 16.79 2.44 -17.96
CA ASP A 168 17.06 3.03 -16.63
C ASP A 168 15.96 2.70 -15.61
N LEU A 169 15.34 1.52 -15.75
CA LEU A 169 14.28 1.07 -14.84
C LEU A 169 14.76 0.90 -13.40
N ASP A 170 16.07 0.79 -13.16
CA ASP A 170 16.67 0.75 -11.83
C ASP A 170 16.29 1.97 -10.97
N ALA A 171 16.03 3.12 -11.59
CA ALA A 171 15.59 4.33 -10.90
C ALA A 171 14.28 4.13 -10.12
N ILE A 172 13.40 3.20 -10.53
CA ILE A 172 12.16 2.92 -9.80
C ILE A 172 12.46 2.41 -8.38
N PHE A 173 13.50 1.59 -8.22
CA PHE A 173 13.89 1.01 -6.93
C PHE A 173 14.56 2.04 -6.03
N TRP A 174 15.31 2.97 -6.61
CA TRP A 174 15.88 4.11 -5.89
C TRP A 174 14.79 5.01 -5.32
N ILE A 175 13.84 5.41 -6.17
CA ILE A 175 12.74 6.30 -5.78
C ILE A 175 11.84 5.61 -4.74
N HIS A 176 11.39 4.39 -5.04
CA HIS A 176 10.56 3.61 -4.14
C HIS A 176 11.28 3.35 -2.80
N GLY A 177 12.54 2.94 -2.86
CA GLY A 177 13.36 2.64 -1.68
C GLY A 177 13.56 3.86 -0.78
N LEU A 178 13.96 4.99 -1.36
CA LEU A 178 14.24 6.23 -0.61
C LEU A 178 12.96 6.81 0.02
N LEU A 179 11.87 6.86 -0.75
CA LEU A 179 10.59 7.39 -0.26
C LEU A 179 10.03 6.53 0.88
N LEU A 180 10.16 5.21 0.81
CA LEU A 180 9.72 4.35 1.91
C LEU A 180 10.67 4.39 3.11
N ALA A 181 11.97 4.16 2.90
CA ALA A 181 12.96 3.99 3.97
C ALA A 181 13.23 5.28 4.75
N ILE A 182 13.14 6.44 4.08
CA ILE A 182 13.37 7.74 4.72
C ILE A 182 12.03 8.45 4.91
N GLY A 183 11.30 8.68 3.83
CA GLY A 183 10.07 9.49 3.85
C GLY A 183 8.98 8.90 4.73
N CYS A 184 8.51 7.69 4.40
CA CYS A 184 7.44 7.04 5.15
C CYS A 184 7.89 6.63 6.54
N THR A 185 9.12 6.14 6.74
CA THR A 185 9.62 5.79 8.06
C THR A 185 9.66 6.99 9.00
N PHE A 186 10.16 8.14 8.53
CA PHE A 186 10.16 9.37 9.32
C PHE A 186 8.73 9.85 9.63
N LEU A 187 7.85 9.88 8.63
CA LEU A 187 6.46 10.32 8.79
C LEU A 187 5.64 9.36 9.67
N ALA A 188 5.93 8.06 9.64
CA ALA A 188 5.30 7.06 10.49
C ALA A 188 5.56 7.34 11.98
N LEU A 189 6.77 7.79 12.33
CA LEU A 189 7.14 8.16 13.69
C LEU A 189 6.53 9.50 14.13
N LEU A 190 6.15 10.36 13.19
CA LEU A 190 5.48 11.63 13.47
C LEU A 190 3.96 11.53 13.55
N LEU A 191 3.39 10.42 13.05
CA LEU A 191 1.96 10.19 12.95
C LEU A 191 1.37 10.11 14.37
N PRO A 192 0.36 10.93 14.72
CA PRO A 192 -0.21 10.93 16.08
C PRO A 192 -1.16 9.73 16.23
N VAL A 193 -0.61 8.53 16.34
CA VAL A 193 -1.40 7.34 16.67
C VAL A 193 -1.60 7.33 18.18
N GLU A 194 -2.83 7.60 18.63
CA GLU A 194 -3.19 7.37 20.02
C GLU A 194 -3.50 5.90 20.28
N ARG A 195 -3.13 5.41 21.47
CA ARG A 195 -3.27 4.01 21.86
C ARG A 195 -4.75 3.64 21.96
N ILE A 196 -5.28 2.94 20.96
CA ILE A 196 -6.63 2.39 21.05
C ILE A 196 -6.53 1.02 21.71
N ALA A 197 -6.83 0.98 23.01
CA ALA A 197 -6.95 -0.26 23.76
C ALA A 197 -8.29 -0.96 23.47
N GLN A 198 -8.53 -1.38 22.22
CA GLN A 198 -9.62 -2.30 21.92
C GLN A 198 -9.05 -3.66 21.53
N ARG A 199 -8.94 -4.55 22.53
CA ARG A 199 -8.65 -5.97 22.30
C ARG A 199 -9.90 -6.65 21.77
N THR A 200 -10.11 -6.63 20.46
CA THR A 200 -11.08 -7.54 19.84
C THR A 200 -10.37 -8.83 19.43
N ASN A 201 -10.98 -9.97 19.74
CA ASN A 201 -10.44 -11.26 19.34
C ASN A 201 -10.75 -11.50 17.86
N LEU A 202 -9.71 -11.55 17.01
CA LEU A 202 -9.82 -11.70 15.55
C LEU A 202 -10.72 -12.88 15.14
N ILE A 203 -10.60 -14.02 15.84
CA ILE A 203 -11.37 -15.24 15.55
C ILE A 203 -12.85 -15.02 15.86
N THR A 204 -13.16 -14.31 16.95
CA THR A 204 -14.54 -13.97 17.32
C THR A 204 -15.14 -13.00 16.30
N GLY A 205 -14.37 -12.01 15.84
CA GLY A 205 -14.78 -11.09 14.77
C GLY A 205 -15.10 -11.82 13.46
N LEU A 206 -14.20 -12.67 12.99
CA LEU A 206 -14.40 -13.46 11.76
C LEU A 206 -15.62 -14.40 11.86
N LYS A 207 -15.82 -15.06 13.00
CA LYS A 207 -17.00 -15.90 13.24
C LYS A 207 -18.30 -15.09 13.22
N LEU A 208 -18.27 -13.85 13.72
CA LEU A 208 -19.43 -12.95 13.72
C LEU A 208 -19.75 -12.47 12.30
N MET A 209 -18.74 -12.09 11.52
CA MET A 209 -18.90 -11.66 10.13
C MET A 209 -19.44 -12.78 9.24
N ARG A 210 -18.98 -14.03 9.42
CA ARG A 210 -19.50 -15.19 8.67
C ARG A 210 -21.00 -15.44 8.88
N LYS A 211 -21.57 -15.00 10.02
CA LYS A 211 -23.00 -15.15 10.32
C LYS A 211 -23.87 -14.07 9.68
N GLN A 212 -23.29 -12.99 9.17
CA GLN A 212 -24.06 -11.95 8.48
C GLN A 212 -24.46 -12.41 7.08
N ALA A 213 -25.74 -12.25 6.76
CA ALA A 213 -26.26 -12.54 5.42
C ALA A 213 -25.55 -11.66 4.38
N GLY A 214 -25.04 -12.29 3.32
CA GLY A 214 -24.35 -11.60 2.23
C GLY A 214 -22.83 -11.46 2.38
N TYR A 215 -22.23 -11.77 3.53
CA TYR A 215 -20.77 -11.65 3.73
C TYR A 215 -19.97 -12.59 2.80
N THR A 216 -20.43 -13.83 2.61
CA THR A 216 -19.78 -14.81 1.72
C THR A 216 -19.87 -14.38 0.25
N SER A 217 -21.04 -13.91 -0.18
CA SER A 217 -21.25 -13.37 -1.53
C SER A 217 -20.39 -12.13 -1.77
N PHE A 218 -20.32 -11.22 -0.79
CA PHE A 218 -19.45 -10.05 -0.84
C PHE A 218 -17.97 -10.43 -0.98
N LEU A 219 -17.50 -11.40 -0.20
CA LEU A 219 -16.12 -11.88 -0.27
C LEU A 219 -15.83 -12.51 -1.65
N ALA A 220 -16.74 -13.34 -2.16
CA ALA A 220 -16.61 -13.97 -3.48
C ALA A 220 -16.54 -12.92 -4.60
N MET A 221 -17.40 -11.89 -4.57
CA MET A 221 -17.36 -10.79 -5.53
C MET A 221 -16.04 -10.03 -5.47
N ASN A 222 -15.53 -9.76 -4.26
CA ASN A 222 -14.25 -9.06 -4.09
C ASN A 222 -13.07 -9.89 -4.63
N VAL A 223 -13.09 -11.21 -4.44
CA VAL A 223 -12.08 -12.12 -5.01
C VAL A 223 -12.14 -12.11 -6.53
N LEU A 224 -13.33 -12.23 -7.13
CA LEU A 224 -13.50 -12.24 -8.59
C LEU A 224 -13.09 -10.91 -9.22
N MET A 225 -13.52 -9.79 -8.64
CA MET A 225 -13.15 -8.45 -9.09
C MET A 225 -11.65 -8.21 -8.95
N GLY A 226 -11.06 -8.63 -7.81
CA GLY A 226 -9.64 -8.50 -7.54
C GLY A 226 -8.78 -9.33 -8.50
N ALA A 227 -9.19 -10.55 -8.84
CA ALA A 227 -8.50 -11.39 -9.80
C ALA A 227 -8.47 -10.76 -11.21
N GLY A 228 -9.62 -10.23 -11.66
CA GLY A 228 -9.71 -9.52 -12.95
C GLY A 228 -8.85 -8.26 -12.98
N ALA A 229 -8.93 -7.43 -11.93
CA ALA A 229 -8.12 -6.22 -11.81
C ALA A 229 -6.62 -6.53 -11.75
N ALA A 230 -6.21 -7.56 -11.00
CA ALA A 230 -4.81 -7.97 -10.90
C ALA A 230 -4.25 -8.45 -12.24
N GLY A 231 -5.03 -9.20 -13.02
CA GLY A 231 -4.63 -9.63 -14.37
C GLY A 231 -4.44 -8.44 -15.30
N PHE A 232 -5.38 -7.49 -15.30
CA PHE A 232 -5.27 -6.27 -16.09
C PHE A 232 -4.04 -5.45 -15.72
N ILE A 233 -3.90 -5.10 -14.43
CA ILE A 233 -2.77 -4.31 -13.91
C ILE A 233 -1.44 -5.00 -14.24
N SER A 234 -1.35 -6.31 -14.03
CA SER A 234 -0.08 -7.03 -14.21
C SER A 234 0.44 -7.01 -15.66
N PHE A 235 -0.44 -7.03 -16.66
CA PHE A 235 -0.03 -7.21 -18.06
C PHE A 235 -0.27 -5.98 -18.95
N ILE A 236 -0.99 -4.96 -18.50
CA ILE A 236 -1.27 -3.78 -19.32
C ILE A 236 0.01 -3.05 -19.76
N GLY A 237 0.99 -2.87 -18.86
CA GLY A 237 2.26 -2.22 -19.18
C GLY A 237 3.08 -3.00 -20.20
N LEU A 238 3.20 -4.32 -20.00
CA LEU A 238 3.86 -5.23 -20.96
C LEU A 238 3.17 -5.22 -22.33
N ARG A 239 1.82 -5.19 -22.34
CA ARG A 239 1.04 -5.19 -23.58
C ARG A 239 1.19 -3.88 -24.37
N ILE A 240 1.22 -2.73 -23.70
CA ILE A 240 1.44 -1.43 -24.35
C ILE A 240 2.79 -1.41 -25.05
N LEU A 241 3.86 -1.84 -24.38
CA LEU A 241 5.20 -1.88 -24.97
C LEU A 241 5.28 -2.90 -26.12
N ALA A 242 4.62 -4.06 -25.99
CA ALA A 242 4.56 -5.06 -27.06
C ALA A 242 3.85 -4.56 -28.33
N LEU A 243 3.01 -3.54 -28.23
CA LEU A 243 2.33 -2.89 -29.37
C LEU A 243 3.16 -1.72 -29.96
N GLY A 244 4.40 -1.51 -29.48
CA GLY A 244 5.24 -0.39 -29.88
C GLY A 244 4.96 0.91 -29.12
N GLY A 245 4.23 0.83 -28.01
CA GLY A 245 3.99 1.98 -27.12
C GLY A 245 5.21 2.36 -26.29
N THR A 246 5.10 3.48 -25.57
CA THR A 246 6.18 4.03 -24.73
C THR A 246 5.89 3.89 -23.24
N GLU A 247 6.93 4.03 -22.42
CA GLU A 247 6.87 4.06 -20.95
C GLU A 247 5.94 5.19 -20.46
N ALA A 248 5.89 6.30 -21.20
CA ALA A 248 4.95 7.40 -20.98
C ALA A 248 3.49 6.96 -21.10
N GLN A 249 3.18 6.10 -22.08
CA GLN A 249 1.82 5.55 -22.25
C GLN A 249 1.50 4.52 -21.16
N VAL A 250 2.49 3.74 -20.69
CA VAL A 250 2.32 2.84 -19.53
C VAL A 250 1.97 3.65 -18.28
N GLY A 251 2.75 4.69 -17.99
CA GLY A 251 2.52 5.59 -16.86
C GLY A 251 1.15 6.28 -16.91
N LEU A 252 0.74 6.72 -18.11
CA LEU A 252 -0.58 7.32 -18.34
C LEU A 252 -1.72 6.32 -18.14
N ALA A 253 -1.59 5.08 -18.63
CA ALA A 253 -2.62 4.04 -18.49
C ALA A 253 -2.89 3.67 -17.02
N TYR A 254 -1.91 3.84 -16.14
CA TYR A 254 -2.06 3.68 -14.70
C TYR A 254 -2.60 4.92 -13.98
N ALA A 255 -2.43 6.10 -14.58
CA ALA A 255 -2.89 7.37 -14.01
C ALA A 255 -4.39 7.63 -14.26
N LEU A 256 -4.96 7.00 -15.30
CA LEU A 256 -6.37 7.07 -15.69
C LEU A 256 -7.19 5.97 -15.01
#